data_AF-A0A195DA00-F1
#
_entry.id   AF-A0A195DA00-F1
#
_cell.length_a   1.000
_cell.length_b   1.000
_cell.length_c   1.000
_cell.angle_alpha   90.00
_cell.angle_beta   90.00
_cell.angle_gamma   90.00
#
_symmetry.space_group_name_H-M   'P 1'
#
loop_
_entity.id
_entity.type
_entity.pdbx_description
1 polymer ?
#
loop_
_entity_poly.entity_id
_entity_poly.type
_entity_poly.pdbx_seq_one_letter_code
_entity_poly.pdbx_strand_id
1 'polypeptide(L)'
;MSSINNSNFVNFNKTSNFFGNINKKNSYAGKNNEQKVNKTKSELHQDLFWTFRILIMFFKLIGLATFAHRIVIYKKRTLYTFQYSKIGIVYNIVLSSLIVTCYYIFISYVLSDDYYNETNLTVGIEFLRFVLGALSSCVTLISYCINQKPLVRIVNRLITIEHEIDRMYDLYYPLRRQRVFYTMIIACILNICLLILVLYIDTLQMGLDVWLMEDLLTFHVSWLLMQYSLLVTVIQTDFADVNRAIQSLTRINTPDLRLQSLYQTRRIVVYNSTFHQLLQLRDVHCHLCEISEDVSSFYSLPVVYGIVYFFLTLICGGYNILFPLLTEIFDYVYFIDGIVWIIFVIYPIFLLTDRITRILIEMKKTGNIVHDLLKCAIGKETKTELKKFSLQLLQLKIQFTANGYFTLDNTFFYSLIGTVVTYLVIFVQFQMASLFSSFKQHCN
;
A
#
# COMPACT_ATOMS: atom_id res chain seq x y z
N MET A 1 -37.38 -74.13 44.43
CA MET A 1 -36.63 -73.24 45.34
C MET A 1 -35.17 -73.26 44.89
N SER A 2 -34.62 -72.08 44.50
CA SER A 2 -33.17 -71.71 44.36
C SER A 2 -32.26 -72.63 43.50
N SER A 3 -31.28 -72.17 42.71
CA SER A 3 -30.53 -70.92 42.65
C SER A 3 -29.77 -70.81 41.33
N ILE A 4 -29.57 -69.57 40.91
CA ILE A 4 -28.71 -69.08 39.82
C ILE A 4 -27.23 -69.36 40.12
N ASN A 5 -26.44 -69.68 39.08
CA ASN A 5 -24.98 -69.47 39.09
C ASN A 5 -24.56 -68.80 37.78
N ASN A 6 -23.86 -67.68 37.93
CA ASN A 6 -23.38 -66.78 36.87
C ASN A 6 -21.86 -67.00 36.74
N SER A 7 -21.34 -67.14 35.52
CA SER A 7 -19.91 -67.04 35.24
C SER A 7 -19.67 -66.15 34.02
N ASN A 8 -19.06 -64.98 34.25
CA ASN A 8 -18.50 -64.12 33.22
C ASN A 8 -17.12 -63.67 33.72
N PHE A 9 -16.06 -64.32 33.23
CA PHE A 9 -14.69 -63.82 33.29
C PHE A 9 -14.28 -63.48 31.86
N VAL A 10 -14.23 -62.19 31.52
CA VAL A 10 -13.76 -61.70 30.23
C VAL A 10 -12.35 -61.12 30.37
N ASN A 11 -11.46 -61.66 29.54
CA ASN A 11 -10.08 -61.32 29.22
C ASN A 11 -9.68 -59.82 29.35
N PHE A 12 -8.78 -59.51 30.29
CA PHE A 12 -8.16 -58.18 30.48
C PHE A 12 -6.98 -57.88 29.52
N ASN A 13 -6.50 -58.84 28.73
CA ASN A 13 -5.30 -58.66 27.88
C ASN A 13 -5.57 -58.18 26.44
N LYS A 14 -6.84 -58.08 26.00
CA LYS A 14 -7.18 -57.64 24.63
C LYS A 14 -7.41 -56.13 24.51
N THR A 15 -7.77 -55.47 25.59
CA THR A 15 -8.05 -54.03 25.65
C THR A 15 -6.79 -53.17 25.67
N SER A 16 -5.71 -53.60 26.33
CA SER A 16 -4.44 -52.85 26.40
C SER A 16 -3.76 -52.71 25.03
N ASN A 17 -3.76 -53.77 24.20
CA ASN A 17 -3.21 -53.74 22.84
C ASN A 17 -4.04 -52.89 21.87
N PHE A 18 -5.36 -52.79 22.09
CA PHE A 18 -6.24 -51.96 21.25
C PHE A 18 -6.02 -50.47 21.52
N PHE A 19 -5.89 -50.06 22.78
CA PHE A 19 -5.57 -48.68 23.15
C PHE A 19 -4.15 -48.26 22.73
N GLY A 20 -3.16 -49.16 22.82
CA GLY A 20 -1.80 -48.92 22.33
C GLY A 20 -1.73 -48.67 20.81
N ASN A 21 -2.53 -49.40 20.02
CA ASN A 21 -2.57 -49.24 18.57
C ASN A 21 -3.33 -47.97 18.13
N ILE A 22 -4.38 -47.57 18.84
CA ILE A 22 -5.11 -46.32 18.58
C ILE A 22 -4.21 -45.11 18.87
N ASN A 23 -3.47 -45.12 19.98
CA ASN A 23 -2.53 -44.03 20.30
C ASN A 23 -1.38 -43.93 19.29
N LYS A 24 -0.84 -45.05 18.81
CA LYS A 24 0.15 -45.03 17.71
C LYS A 24 -0.47 -44.47 16.42
N LYS A 25 -1.66 -44.93 16.02
CA LYS A 25 -2.32 -44.48 14.79
C LYS A 25 -2.68 -42.99 14.82
N ASN A 26 -3.10 -42.47 15.98
CA ASN A 26 -3.35 -41.05 16.22
C ASN A 26 -2.06 -40.22 16.25
N SER A 27 -0.95 -40.76 16.77
CA SER A 27 0.37 -40.12 16.71
C SER A 27 0.92 -40.04 15.29
N TYR A 28 0.77 -41.09 14.48
CA TYR A 28 1.14 -41.07 13.06
C TYR A 28 0.24 -40.15 12.23
N ALA A 29 -1.06 -40.12 12.50
CA ALA A 29 -2.00 -39.19 11.85
C ALA A 29 -1.71 -37.72 12.25
N GLY A 30 -1.38 -37.46 13.51
CA GLY A 30 -0.93 -36.15 14.00
C GLY A 30 0.36 -35.69 13.34
N LYS A 31 1.38 -36.56 13.27
CA LYS A 31 2.65 -36.27 12.59
C LYS A 31 2.49 -36.06 11.08
N ASN A 32 1.63 -36.82 10.42
CA ASN A 32 1.35 -36.63 8.99
C ASN A 32 0.58 -35.33 8.73
N ASN A 33 -0.34 -34.93 9.61
CA ASN A 33 -1.04 -33.65 9.52
C ASN A 33 -0.10 -32.48 9.80
N GLU A 34 0.78 -32.57 10.80
CA GLU A 34 1.82 -31.57 11.06
C GLU A 34 2.82 -31.47 9.91
N GLN A 35 3.28 -32.58 9.35
CA GLN A 35 4.16 -32.57 8.18
C GLN A 35 3.47 -31.99 6.94
N LYS A 36 2.18 -32.28 6.73
CA LYS A 36 1.40 -31.71 5.63
C LYS A 36 1.21 -30.20 5.80
N VAL A 37 0.84 -29.74 6.99
CA VAL A 37 0.74 -28.30 7.31
C VAL A 37 2.09 -27.58 7.17
N ASN A 38 3.18 -28.20 7.64
CA ASN A 38 4.52 -27.64 7.50
C ASN A 38 5.00 -27.60 6.04
N LYS A 39 4.65 -28.62 5.23
CA LYS A 39 4.93 -28.65 3.80
C LYS A 39 4.15 -27.56 3.06
N THR A 40 2.85 -27.43 3.33
CA THR A 40 2.02 -26.37 2.76
C THR A 40 2.52 -24.98 3.17
N LYS A 41 2.93 -24.79 4.43
CA LYS A 41 3.52 -23.52 4.91
C LYS A 41 4.86 -23.21 4.22
N SER A 42 5.66 -24.22 3.91
CA SER A 42 6.95 -24.07 3.20
C SER A 42 6.76 -23.70 1.73
N GLU A 43 5.87 -24.41 1.02
CA GLU A 43 5.56 -24.13 -0.40
C GLU A 43 4.98 -22.71 -0.55
N LEU A 44 4.06 -22.34 0.33
CA LEU A 44 3.42 -21.03 0.34
C LEU A 44 4.39 -19.88 0.63
N HIS A 45 5.39 -20.11 1.49
CA HIS A 45 6.43 -19.11 1.76
C HIS A 45 7.34 -18.89 0.54
N GLN A 46 7.59 -19.96 -0.22
CA GLN A 46 8.39 -19.94 -1.43
C GLN A 46 7.68 -19.19 -2.58
N ASP A 47 6.36 -19.31 -2.70
CA ASP A 47 5.55 -18.56 -3.68
C ASP A 47 5.52 -17.06 -3.38
N LEU A 48 5.36 -16.70 -2.10
CA LEU A 48 5.39 -15.30 -1.62
C LEU A 48 6.73 -14.62 -1.98
N PHE A 49 7.82 -15.37 -1.77
CA PHE A 49 9.18 -14.94 -2.06
C PHE A 49 9.41 -14.69 -3.56
N TRP A 50 8.95 -15.60 -4.41
CA TRP A 50 9.02 -15.44 -5.87
C TRP A 50 8.27 -14.20 -6.34
N THR A 51 7.06 -14.00 -5.82
CA THR A 51 6.21 -12.88 -6.20
C THR A 51 6.83 -11.53 -5.80
N PHE A 52 7.41 -11.45 -4.60
CA PHE A 52 8.12 -10.25 -4.15
C PHE A 52 9.33 -9.91 -5.04
N ARG A 53 10.06 -10.92 -5.51
CA ARG A 53 11.19 -10.73 -6.42
C ARG A 53 10.75 -10.18 -7.79
N ILE A 54 9.65 -10.71 -8.34
CA ILE A 54 9.07 -10.23 -9.60
C ILE A 54 8.68 -8.76 -9.47
N LEU A 55 8.04 -8.38 -8.36
CA LEU A 55 7.64 -7.00 -8.10
C LEU A 55 8.86 -6.06 -8.03
N ILE A 56 9.95 -6.46 -7.37
CA ILE A 56 11.20 -5.66 -7.35
C ILE A 56 11.79 -5.53 -8.75
N MET A 57 11.83 -6.61 -9.54
CA MET A 57 12.34 -6.56 -10.91
C MET A 57 11.52 -5.62 -11.78
N PHE A 58 10.20 -5.64 -11.62
CA PHE A 58 9.28 -4.73 -12.28
C PHE A 58 9.56 -3.26 -11.90
N PHE A 59 9.72 -2.93 -10.61
CA PHE A 59 10.09 -1.56 -10.19
C PHE A 59 11.47 -1.14 -10.67
N LYS A 60 12.41 -2.09 -10.83
CA LYS A 60 13.72 -1.82 -11.44
C LYS A 60 13.60 -1.40 -12.90
N LEU A 61 12.74 -2.08 -13.67
CA LEU A 61 12.53 -1.79 -15.09
C LEU A 61 12.03 -0.35 -15.29
N ILE A 62 11.10 0.11 -14.46
CA ILE A 62 10.48 1.44 -14.57
C ILE A 62 11.36 2.54 -13.93
N GLY A 63 12.49 2.18 -13.30
CA GLY A 63 13.39 3.14 -12.65
C GLY A 63 12.95 3.56 -11.24
N LEU A 64 11.98 2.86 -10.66
CA LEU A 64 11.45 3.06 -9.30
C LEU A 64 12.17 2.19 -8.25
N ALA A 65 13.27 1.53 -8.61
CA ALA A 65 14.10 0.77 -7.69
C ALA A 65 15.59 0.86 -8.08
N THR A 66 16.24 1.97 -7.74
CA THR A 66 17.66 2.20 -8.09
C THR A 66 18.63 1.31 -7.32
N PHE A 67 18.22 0.60 -6.28
CA PHE A 67 19.10 -0.19 -5.41
C PHE A 67 19.49 -1.57 -5.96
N ALA A 68 20.63 -2.09 -5.50
CA ALA A 68 20.98 -3.49 -5.65
C ALA A 68 20.34 -4.32 -4.52
N HIS A 69 19.94 -5.56 -4.82
CA HIS A 69 19.53 -6.51 -3.78
C HIS A 69 20.61 -7.58 -3.65
N ARG A 70 20.99 -7.90 -2.42
CA ARG A 70 21.89 -9.00 -2.08
C ARG A 70 21.15 -9.97 -1.17
N ILE A 71 21.06 -11.21 -1.62
CA ILE A 71 20.50 -12.30 -0.82
C ILE A 71 21.62 -12.81 0.10
N VAL A 72 21.45 -12.65 1.41
CA VAL A 72 22.35 -13.21 2.42
C VAL A 72 21.61 -14.34 3.11
N ILE A 73 22.10 -15.57 2.94
CA ILE A 73 21.54 -16.74 3.62
C ILE A 73 22.22 -16.87 4.98
N TYR A 74 21.48 -16.73 6.07
CA TYR A 74 21.99 -16.96 7.42
C TYR A 74 21.11 -17.98 8.16
N LYS A 75 21.73 -19.05 8.69
CA LYS A 75 21.06 -20.12 9.47
C LYS A 75 19.70 -20.59 8.90
N LYS A 76 19.66 -21.00 7.62
CA LYS A 76 18.46 -21.53 6.91
C LYS A 76 17.32 -20.51 6.64
N ARG A 77 17.49 -19.21 6.90
CA ARG A 77 16.58 -18.14 6.45
C ARG A 77 17.29 -17.23 5.43
N THR A 78 16.60 -16.90 4.33
CA THR A 78 17.06 -15.94 3.32
C THR A 78 16.79 -14.52 3.81
N LEU A 79 17.83 -13.78 4.20
CA LEU A 79 17.71 -12.35 4.51
C LEU A 79 18.02 -11.52 3.26
N TYR A 80 17.14 -10.59 2.93
CA TYR A 80 17.42 -9.60 1.91
C TYR A 80 18.13 -8.41 2.53
N THR A 81 19.24 -8.03 1.91
CA THR A 81 19.90 -6.76 2.22
C THR A 81 19.94 -5.94 0.95
N PHE A 82 19.45 -4.71 1.04
CA PHE A 82 19.49 -3.78 -0.07
C PHE A 82 20.75 -2.91 0.06
N GLN A 83 21.35 -2.60 -1.08
CA GLN A 83 22.62 -1.88 -1.15
C GLN A 83 22.56 -0.78 -2.20
N TYR A 84 23.36 0.25 -1.95
CA TYR A 84 23.60 1.33 -2.90
C TYR A 84 24.16 0.77 -4.22
N SER A 85 23.64 1.25 -5.35
CA SER A 85 24.05 0.79 -6.68
C SER A 85 24.30 1.97 -7.60
N LYS A 86 25.56 2.12 -8.05
CA LYS A 86 25.94 3.11 -9.06
C LYS A 86 25.28 2.82 -10.41
N ILE A 87 25.14 1.53 -10.77
CA ILE A 87 24.52 1.11 -12.03
C ILE A 87 23.05 1.54 -12.08
N GLY A 88 22.33 1.45 -10.96
CA GLY A 88 20.94 1.89 -10.90
C GLY A 88 20.78 3.41 -11.08
N ILE A 89 21.75 4.20 -10.61
CA ILE A 89 21.77 5.65 -10.86
C ILE A 89 22.01 5.92 -12.36
N VAL A 90 23.02 5.28 -12.96
CA VAL A 90 23.31 5.45 -14.39
C VAL A 90 22.09 5.06 -15.24
N TYR A 91 21.43 3.95 -14.90
CA TYR A 91 20.21 3.52 -15.57
C TYR A 91 19.11 4.58 -15.52
N ASN A 92 18.82 5.14 -14.34
CA ASN A 92 17.78 6.17 -14.20
C ASN A 92 18.14 7.48 -14.90
N ILE A 93 19.42 7.87 -14.96
CA ILE A 93 19.88 9.04 -15.72
C ILE A 93 19.63 8.83 -17.21
N VAL A 94 20.00 7.65 -17.74
CA VAL A 94 19.76 7.29 -19.13
C VAL A 94 18.25 7.26 -19.42
N LEU A 95 17.46 6.63 -18.56
CA LEU A 95 16.00 6.57 -18.70
C LEU A 95 15.37 7.97 -18.69
N SER A 96 15.81 8.86 -17.81
CA SER A 96 15.34 10.26 -17.78
C SER A 96 15.70 10.99 -19.06
N SER A 97 16.91 10.80 -19.60
CA SER A 97 17.32 11.41 -20.87
C SER A 97 16.51 10.88 -22.07
N LEU A 98 16.18 9.59 -22.05
CA LEU A 98 15.33 8.96 -23.06
C LEU A 98 13.91 9.52 -23.01
N ILE A 99 13.31 9.64 -21.81
CA ILE A 99 11.97 10.24 -21.66
C ILE A 99 11.94 11.66 -22.22
N VAL A 100 12.93 12.50 -21.87
CA VAL A 100 13.00 13.88 -22.39
C VAL A 100 13.15 13.89 -23.91
N THR A 101 14.00 13.01 -24.48
CA THR A 101 14.25 12.96 -25.92
C THR A 101 13.03 12.47 -26.69
N CYS A 102 12.42 11.36 -26.26
CA CYS A 102 11.20 10.83 -26.86
C CYS A 102 10.08 11.88 -26.82
N TYR A 103 9.97 12.59 -25.70
CA TYR A 103 8.94 13.59 -25.52
C TYR A 103 9.18 14.86 -26.38
N TYR A 104 10.43 15.29 -26.53
CA TYR A 104 10.78 16.39 -27.43
C TYR A 104 10.44 16.05 -28.90
N ILE A 105 10.74 14.82 -29.34
CA ILE A 105 10.39 14.34 -30.68
C ILE A 105 8.87 14.30 -30.83
N PHE A 106 8.15 13.80 -29.83
CA PHE A 106 6.70 13.72 -29.83
C PHE A 106 6.03 15.10 -29.95
N ILE A 107 6.44 16.08 -29.13
CA ILE A 107 5.94 17.45 -29.26
C ILE A 107 6.20 17.99 -30.67
N SER A 108 7.41 17.77 -31.19
CA SER A 108 7.81 18.28 -32.50
C SER A 108 6.95 17.67 -33.61
N TYR A 109 6.61 16.39 -33.50
CA TYR A 109 5.69 15.69 -34.40
C TYR A 109 4.28 16.28 -34.32
N VAL A 110 3.72 16.41 -33.12
CA VAL A 110 2.36 16.96 -32.89
C VAL A 110 2.24 18.41 -33.37
N LEU A 111 3.29 19.23 -33.23
CA LEU A 111 3.29 20.60 -33.72
C LEU A 111 3.51 20.72 -35.24
N SER A 112 4.10 19.71 -35.87
CA SER A 112 4.41 19.71 -37.30
C SER A 112 3.29 19.18 -38.19
N ASP A 113 2.42 18.35 -37.63
CA ASP A 113 1.26 17.80 -38.32
C ASP A 113 0.07 18.77 -38.16
N ASP A 114 -0.69 19.02 -39.23
CA ASP A 114 -1.96 19.81 -39.21
C ASP A 114 -3.07 19.08 -38.41
N TYR A 115 -2.70 18.14 -37.54
CA TYR A 115 -3.57 17.22 -36.80
C TYR A 115 -4.51 17.96 -35.83
N TYR A 116 -4.13 19.18 -35.41
CA TYR A 116 -4.93 20.03 -34.53
C TYR A 116 -5.52 21.23 -35.29
N ASN A 117 -6.65 21.02 -35.98
CA ASN A 117 -7.60 22.09 -36.31
C ASN A 117 -8.41 22.52 -35.07
N GLU A 118 -7.75 22.62 -33.91
CA GLU A 118 -8.35 23.01 -32.65
C GLU A 118 -8.01 24.46 -32.30
N THR A 119 -8.75 25.01 -31.34
CA THR A 119 -8.45 26.35 -30.83
C THR A 119 -7.05 26.40 -30.20
N ASN A 120 -6.37 27.56 -30.31
CA ASN A 120 -5.05 27.79 -29.69
C ASN A 120 -5.00 27.44 -28.19
N LEU A 121 -6.15 27.46 -27.50
CA LEU A 121 -6.28 27.15 -26.08
C LEU A 121 -6.21 25.64 -25.82
N THR A 122 -6.89 24.81 -26.60
CA THR A 122 -6.85 23.33 -26.46
C THR A 122 -5.42 22.82 -26.62
N VAL A 123 -4.73 23.27 -27.67
CA VAL A 123 -3.32 22.92 -27.95
C VAL A 123 -2.41 23.32 -26.79
N GLY A 124 -2.60 24.51 -26.22
CA GLY A 124 -1.82 24.98 -25.07
C GLY A 124 -2.00 24.12 -23.81
N ILE A 125 -3.22 23.65 -23.55
CA ILE A 125 -3.53 22.80 -22.39
C ILE A 125 -2.97 21.39 -22.58
N GLU A 126 -3.04 20.83 -23.78
CA GLU A 126 -2.42 19.54 -24.10
C GLU A 126 -0.90 19.61 -23.93
N PHE A 127 -0.25 20.63 -24.52
CA PHE A 127 1.18 20.87 -24.35
C PHE A 127 1.58 20.97 -22.87
N LEU A 128 0.81 21.72 -22.07
CA LEU A 128 1.06 21.85 -20.63
C LEU A 128 0.95 20.50 -19.90
N ARG A 129 -0.06 19.68 -20.19
CA ARG A 129 -0.24 18.35 -19.59
C ARG A 129 0.96 17.47 -19.84
N PHE A 130 1.38 17.40 -21.09
CA PHE A 130 2.48 16.57 -21.47
C PHE A 130 3.82 17.02 -20.85
N VAL A 131 4.09 18.34 -20.82
CA VAL A 131 5.29 18.90 -20.16
C VAL A 131 5.29 18.57 -18.67
N LEU A 132 4.14 18.68 -18.00
CA LEU A 132 4.00 18.31 -16.58
C LEU A 132 4.20 16.80 -16.35
N GLY A 133 3.71 15.94 -17.24
CA GLY A 133 3.92 14.49 -17.17
C GLY A 133 5.40 14.11 -17.31
N ALA A 134 6.09 14.69 -18.30
CA ALA A 134 7.52 14.49 -18.50
C ALA A 134 8.34 15.02 -17.31
N LEU A 135 8.01 16.22 -16.81
CA LEU A 135 8.62 16.82 -15.63
C LEU A 135 8.45 15.94 -14.40
N SER A 136 7.23 15.44 -14.15
CA SER A 136 6.91 14.55 -13.04
C SER A 136 7.73 13.25 -13.08
N SER A 137 7.84 12.64 -14.27
CA SER A 137 8.64 11.43 -14.46
C SER A 137 10.13 11.69 -14.26
N CYS A 138 10.67 12.80 -14.77
CA CYS A 138 12.07 13.17 -14.57
C CYS A 138 12.38 13.47 -13.10
N VAL A 139 11.54 14.28 -12.43
CA VAL A 139 11.66 14.58 -11.00
C VAL A 139 11.64 13.28 -10.19
N THR A 140 10.78 12.34 -10.55
CA THR A 140 10.71 11.02 -9.92
C THR A 140 12.03 10.27 -10.08
N LEU A 141 12.48 10.04 -11.31
CA LEU A 141 13.70 9.28 -11.59
C LEU A 141 14.95 9.90 -10.94
N ILE A 142 15.07 11.23 -10.97
CA ILE A 142 16.16 11.97 -10.32
C ILE A 142 16.06 11.85 -8.79
N SER A 143 14.87 11.97 -8.22
CA SER A 143 14.66 11.79 -6.77
C SER A 143 15.09 10.40 -6.31
N TYR A 144 14.81 9.36 -7.08
CA TYR A 144 15.28 7.99 -6.82
C TYR A 144 16.80 7.82 -6.91
N CYS A 145 17.49 8.69 -7.67
CA CYS A 145 18.96 8.73 -7.72
C CYS A 145 19.54 9.43 -6.49
N ILE A 146 19.04 10.63 -6.18
CA ILE A 146 19.54 11.45 -5.07
C ILE A 146 19.26 10.76 -3.74
N ASN A 147 18.03 10.27 -3.56
CA ASN A 147 17.56 9.69 -2.30
C ASN A 147 17.72 8.17 -2.22
N GLN A 148 18.58 7.57 -3.06
CA GLN A 148 18.84 6.13 -3.05
C GLN A 148 19.33 5.63 -1.68
N LYS A 149 20.24 6.36 -1.03
CA LYS A 149 20.77 5.98 0.30
C LYS A 149 19.68 5.98 1.38
N PRO A 150 18.85 7.05 1.52
CA PRO A 150 17.65 7.02 2.35
C PRO A 150 16.73 5.82 2.06
N LEU A 151 16.41 5.55 0.79
CA LEU A 151 15.53 4.44 0.40
C LEU A 151 16.09 3.08 0.86
N VAL A 152 17.38 2.83 0.63
CA VAL A 152 18.04 1.59 1.09
C VAL A 152 17.99 1.47 2.61
N ARG A 153 18.18 2.58 3.33
CA ARG A 153 18.09 2.60 4.80
C ARG A 153 16.68 2.25 5.27
N ILE A 154 15.64 2.87 4.69
CA ILE A 154 14.23 2.61 5.00
C ILE A 154 13.93 1.12 4.87
N VAL A 155 14.22 0.53 3.71
CA VAL A 155 13.88 -0.87 3.43
C VAL A 155 14.64 -1.84 4.34
N ASN A 156 15.93 -1.60 4.60
CA ASN A 156 16.70 -2.45 5.52
C ASN A 156 16.22 -2.35 6.98
N ARG A 157 15.85 -1.14 7.44
CA ARG A 157 15.26 -0.95 8.77
C ARG A 157 13.93 -1.70 8.90
N LEU A 158 13.10 -1.66 7.86
CA LEU A 158 11.81 -2.36 7.84
C LEU A 158 11.99 -3.89 7.95
N ILE A 159 12.94 -4.47 7.21
CA ILE A 159 13.29 -5.90 7.32
C ILE A 159 13.79 -6.26 8.72
N THR A 160 14.54 -5.36 9.36
CA THR A 160 15.05 -5.58 10.72
C THR A 160 13.91 -5.62 11.73
N ILE A 161 12.97 -4.67 11.64
CA ILE A 161 11.78 -4.62 12.50
C ILE A 161 10.91 -5.86 12.29
N GLU A 162 10.68 -6.25 11.04
CA GLU A 162 9.97 -7.47 10.71
C GLU A 162 10.61 -8.68 11.42
N HIS A 163 11.94 -8.79 11.39
CA HIS A 163 12.64 -9.88 12.05
C HIS A 163 12.51 -9.83 13.59
N GLU A 164 12.53 -8.63 14.17
CA GLU A 164 12.32 -8.43 15.61
C GLU A 164 10.91 -8.81 16.04
N ILE A 165 9.88 -8.43 15.27
CA ILE A 165 8.48 -8.78 15.51
C ILE A 165 8.28 -10.29 15.38
N ASP A 166 8.82 -10.91 14.32
CA ASP A 166 8.79 -12.35 14.09
C ASP A 166 9.37 -13.12 15.29
N ARG A 167 10.55 -12.70 15.77
CA ARG A 167 11.22 -13.34 16.92
C ARG A 167 10.40 -13.26 18.21
N MET A 168 9.57 -12.24 18.34
CA MET A 168 8.80 -11.98 19.55
C MET A 168 7.47 -12.77 19.59
N TYR A 169 6.86 -13.07 18.43
CA TYR A 169 5.50 -13.63 18.36
C TYR A 169 5.36 -14.72 17.27
N ASP A 170 6.03 -15.86 17.47
CA ASP A 170 6.05 -17.02 16.55
C ASP A 170 4.67 -17.66 16.23
N LEU A 171 3.57 -17.29 16.93
CA LEU A 171 2.36 -18.13 16.98
C LEU A 171 1.15 -17.67 16.14
N TYR A 172 1.06 -16.42 15.65
CA TYR A 172 -0.19 -15.91 15.02
C TYR A 172 -0.02 -15.10 13.73
N TYR A 173 1.19 -15.04 13.19
CA TYR A 173 1.61 -14.05 12.20
C TYR A 173 1.39 -14.38 10.70
N PRO A 174 1.59 -15.63 10.19
CA PRO A 174 1.76 -15.83 8.75
C PRO A 174 0.50 -15.58 7.92
N LEU A 175 -0.68 -15.97 8.41
CA LEU A 175 -1.93 -15.93 7.63
C LEU A 175 -2.46 -14.50 7.37
N ARG A 176 -2.18 -13.55 8.26
CA ARG A 176 -2.63 -12.16 8.08
C ARG A 176 -1.75 -11.45 7.06
N ARG A 177 -0.44 -11.49 7.27
CA ARG A 177 0.50 -10.79 6.40
C ARG A 177 0.43 -11.31 4.98
N GLN A 178 0.17 -12.61 4.84
CA GLN A 178 -0.15 -13.21 3.56
C GLN A 178 -1.43 -12.66 2.91
N ARG A 179 -2.54 -12.51 3.64
CA ARG A 179 -3.77 -11.90 3.10
C ARG A 179 -3.53 -10.46 2.64
N VAL A 180 -2.76 -9.69 3.40
CA VAL A 180 -2.39 -8.33 3.01
C VAL A 180 -1.54 -8.37 1.74
N PHE A 181 -0.53 -9.23 1.68
CA PHE A 181 0.29 -9.40 0.48
C PHE A 181 -0.53 -9.78 -0.76
N TYR A 182 -1.47 -10.72 -0.66
CA TYR A 182 -2.38 -11.03 -1.77
C TYR A 182 -3.26 -9.85 -2.17
N THR A 183 -3.79 -9.09 -1.20
CA THR A 183 -4.59 -7.90 -1.48
C THR A 183 -3.76 -6.86 -2.25
N MET A 184 -2.47 -6.72 -1.90
CA MET A 184 -1.54 -5.83 -2.59
C MET A 184 -1.22 -6.29 -4.01
N ILE A 185 -1.04 -7.60 -4.21
CA ILE A 185 -0.86 -8.17 -5.56
C ILE A 185 -2.10 -7.94 -6.41
N ILE A 186 -3.28 -8.22 -5.88
CA ILE A 186 -4.56 -8.00 -6.58
C ILE A 186 -4.68 -6.54 -6.99
N ALA A 187 -4.33 -5.59 -6.11
CA ALA A 187 -4.34 -4.17 -6.44
C ALA A 187 -3.37 -3.82 -7.60
N CYS A 188 -2.18 -4.42 -7.63
CA CYS A 188 -1.24 -4.24 -8.73
C CYS A 188 -1.77 -4.84 -10.04
N ILE A 189 -2.33 -6.06 -9.99
CA ILE A 189 -2.92 -6.72 -11.17
C ILE A 189 -4.08 -5.88 -11.72
N LEU A 190 -4.96 -5.38 -10.85
CA LEU A 190 -6.07 -4.52 -11.26
C LEU A 190 -5.58 -3.26 -11.99
N ASN A 191 -4.52 -2.62 -11.50
CA ASN A 191 -3.92 -1.46 -12.17
C ASN A 191 -3.35 -1.84 -13.56
N ILE A 192 -2.69 -3.01 -13.68
CA ILE A 192 -2.19 -3.51 -14.98
C ILE A 192 -3.36 -3.80 -15.93
N CYS A 193 -4.43 -4.42 -15.43
CA CYS A 193 -5.62 -4.69 -16.22
C CYS A 193 -6.30 -3.40 -16.71
N LEU A 194 -6.36 -2.36 -15.87
CA LEU A 194 -6.86 -1.04 -16.28
C LEU A 194 -6.00 -0.43 -17.38
N LEU A 195 -4.67 -0.48 -17.25
CA LEU A 195 -3.75 -0.02 -18.31
C LEU A 195 -3.95 -0.78 -19.62
N ILE A 196 -4.04 -2.11 -19.57
CA ILE A 196 -4.27 -2.93 -20.78
C ILE A 196 -5.60 -2.57 -21.43
N LEU A 197 -6.64 -2.31 -20.62
CA LEU A 197 -7.95 -1.91 -21.12
C LEU A 197 -7.89 -0.55 -21.83
N VAL A 198 -7.21 0.44 -21.24
CA VAL A 198 -6.96 1.76 -21.85
C VAL A 198 -6.27 1.58 -23.20
N LEU A 199 -5.09 0.95 -23.21
CA LEU A 199 -4.30 0.72 -24.43
C LEU A 199 -5.11 -0.03 -25.50
N TYR A 200 -5.94 -1.00 -25.10
CA TYR A 200 -6.78 -1.73 -26.04
C TYR A 200 -7.83 -0.81 -26.70
N ILE A 201 -8.47 0.07 -25.93
CA ILE A 201 -9.48 1.00 -26.48
C ILE A 201 -8.81 2.04 -27.38
N ASP A 202 -7.66 2.59 -26.98
CA ASP A 202 -6.89 3.55 -27.80
C ASP A 202 -6.51 2.96 -29.15
N THR A 203 -6.01 1.71 -29.15
CA THR A 203 -5.61 1.03 -30.39
C THR A 203 -6.78 0.77 -31.34
N LEU A 204 -7.99 0.58 -30.80
CA LEU A 204 -9.19 0.39 -31.61
C LEU A 204 -9.68 1.68 -32.27
N GLN A 205 -9.43 2.84 -31.65
CA GLN A 205 -9.94 4.13 -32.13
C GLN A 205 -9.01 4.83 -33.12
N MET A 206 -7.71 4.91 -32.85
CA MET A 206 -6.82 5.88 -33.53
C MET A 206 -5.54 5.29 -34.13
N GLY A 207 -5.26 4.00 -33.94
CA GLY A 207 -3.94 3.42 -34.26
C GLY A 207 -2.85 3.82 -33.25
N LEU A 208 -1.67 3.21 -33.34
CA LEU A 208 -0.72 3.06 -32.21
C LEU A 208 0.11 4.30 -31.80
N ASP A 209 -0.02 5.46 -32.47
CA ASP A 209 1.12 6.38 -32.53
C ASP A 209 1.02 7.67 -31.68
N VAL A 210 -0.16 8.19 -31.32
CA VAL A 210 -0.27 9.50 -30.65
C VAL A 210 -0.44 9.40 -29.12
N TRP A 211 -1.34 8.54 -28.63
CA TRP A 211 -1.70 8.50 -27.19
C TRP A 211 -0.73 7.69 -26.32
N LEU A 212 0.03 6.77 -26.93
CA LEU A 212 0.95 5.87 -26.23
C LEU A 212 1.94 6.60 -25.29
N MET A 213 2.42 7.78 -25.70
CA MET A 213 3.35 8.56 -24.88
C MET A 213 2.68 9.16 -23.65
N GLU A 214 1.41 9.56 -23.75
CA GLU A 214 0.63 10.02 -22.59
C GLU A 214 0.38 8.87 -21.62
N ASP A 215 0.01 7.70 -22.16
CA ASP A 215 -0.26 6.50 -21.38
C ASP A 215 0.98 6.06 -20.61
N LEU A 216 2.16 6.14 -21.23
CA LEU A 216 3.44 5.80 -20.60
C LEU A 216 3.79 6.75 -19.44
N LEU A 217 3.54 8.06 -19.58
CA LEU A 217 3.77 9.04 -18.50
C LEU A 217 2.77 8.84 -17.36
N THR A 218 1.49 8.64 -17.69
CA THR A 218 0.43 8.34 -16.72
C THR A 218 0.71 7.04 -15.98
N PHE A 219 1.16 6.01 -16.70
CA PHE A 219 1.61 4.74 -16.14
C PHE A 219 2.75 4.91 -15.15
N HIS A 220 3.79 5.69 -15.50
CA HIS A 220 4.93 5.92 -14.62
C HIS A 220 4.51 6.59 -13.30
N VAL A 221 3.69 7.65 -13.38
CA VAL A 221 3.18 8.35 -12.19
C VAL A 221 2.21 7.48 -11.39
N SER A 222 1.35 6.70 -12.06
CA SER A 222 0.45 5.75 -11.41
C SER A 222 1.25 4.74 -10.59
N TRP A 223 2.35 4.22 -11.16
CA TRP A 223 3.18 3.25 -10.47
C TRP A 223 4.04 3.80 -9.34
N LEU A 224 4.41 5.07 -9.40
CA LEU A 224 4.99 5.79 -8.26
C LEU A 224 4.03 5.80 -7.07
N LEU A 225 2.76 6.18 -7.29
CA LEU A 225 1.75 6.22 -6.22
C LEU A 225 1.40 4.81 -5.73
N MET A 226 1.36 3.81 -6.62
CA MET A 226 1.19 2.40 -6.25
C MET A 226 2.34 1.94 -5.35
N GLN A 227 3.60 2.22 -5.70
CA GLN A 227 4.74 1.85 -4.87
C GLN A 227 4.68 2.47 -3.48
N TYR A 228 4.28 3.73 -3.40
CA TYR A 228 4.13 4.42 -2.13
C TYR A 228 3.03 3.77 -1.29
N SER A 229 1.86 3.49 -1.87
CA SER A 229 0.78 2.81 -1.17
C SER A 229 1.17 1.39 -0.72
N LEU A 230 2.00 0.69 -1.50
CA LEU A 230 2.58 -0.62 -1.14
C LEU A 230 3.44 -0.52 0.10
N LEU A 231 4.38 0.42 0.12
CA LEU A 231 5.28 0.59 1.25
C LEU A 231 4.52 1.01 2.52
N VAL A 232 3.57 1.94 2.40
CA VAL A 232 2.71 2.36 3.52
C VAL A 232 1.90 1.18 4.05
N THR A 233 1.42 0.28 3.19
CA THR A 233 0.67 -0.89 3.64
C THR A 233 1.53 -1.86 4.45
N VAL A 234 2.81 -2.03 4.10
CA VAL A 234 3.73 -2.85 4.89
C VAL A 234 3.95 -2.24 6.28
N ILE A 235 4.21 -0.94 6.35
CA ILE A 235 4.40 -0.25 7.63
C ILE A 235 3.09 -0.29 8.45
N GLN A 236 1.94 -0.13 7.80
CA GLN A 236 0.63 -0.28 8.45
C GLN A 236 0.46 -1.66 9.07
N THR A 237 0.89 -2.73 8.38
CA THR A 237 0.84 -4.08 8.96
C THR A 237 1.70 -4.21 10.19
N ASP A 238 2.92 -3.66 10.16
CA ASP A 238 3.84 -3.71 11.29
C ASP A 238 3.28 -2.96 12.50
N PHE A 239 2.70 -1.76 12.32
CA PHE A 239 1.98 -1.06 13.39
C PHE A 239 0.83 -1.89 13.95
N ALA A 240 0.06 -2.54 13.09
CA ALA A 240 -1.05 -3.35 13.54
C ALA A 240 -0.61 -4.61 14.28
N ASP A 241 0.57 -5.14 13.97
CA ASP A 241 1.14 -6.29 14.66
C ASP A 241 1.75 -5.88 16.01
N VAL A 242 2.41 -4.72 16.09
CA VAL A 242 2.78 -4.09 17.38
C VAL A 242 1.55 -3.87 18.25
N ASN A 243 0.47 -3.29 17.72
CA ASN A 243 -0.77 -3.07 18.48
C ASN A 243 -1.34 -4.36 19.07
N ARG A 244 -1.34 -5.44 18.29
CA ARG A 244 -1.79 -6.75 18.76
C ARG A 244 -0.86 -7.36 19.79
N ALA A 245 0.44 -7.22 19.58
CA ALA A 245 1.45 -7.66 20.51
C ALA A 245 1.26 -6.98 21.87
N ILE A 246 1.07 -5.65 21.91
CA ILE A 246 0.72 -4.90 23.14
C ILE A 246 -0.57 -5.45 23.76
N GLN A 247 -1.63 -5.65 22.96
CA GLN A 247 -2.91 -6.18 23.45
C GLN A 247 -2.80 -7.60 24.03
N SER A 248 -1.97 -8.46 23.43
CA SER A 248 -1.78 -9.84 23.89
C SER A 248 -1.07 -9.91 25.24
N LEU A 249 -0.10 -9.02 25.48
CA LEU A 249 0.52 -8.85 26.80
C LEU A 249 -0.53 -8.50 27.87
N THR A 250 -1.55 -7.73 27.50
CA THR A 250 -2.67 -7.37 28.40
C THR A 250 -3.59 -8.57 28.68
N ARG A 251 -3.82 -9.44 27.70
CA ARG A 251 -4.76 -10.58 27.81
C ARG A 251 -4.21 -11.78 28.56
N ILE A 252 -2.90 -12.04 28.47
CA ILE A 252 -2.24 -13.12 29.23
C ILE A 252 -2.33 -12.88 30.74
N ASN A 253 -2.41 -11.62 31.17
CA ASN A 253 -2.55 -11.26 32.58
C ASN A 253 -4.00 -11.25 33.11
N THR A 254 -4.98 -11.60 32.27
CA THR A 254 -6.34 -11.95 32.74
C THR A 254 -6.44 -13.47 32.80
N PRO A 255 -6.29 -14.11 33.99
CA PRO A 255 -6.72 -15.50 34.11
C PRO A 255 -8.20 -15.56 33.75
N ASP A 256 -8.57 -16.64 33.05
CA ASP A 256 -9.92 -16.94 32.57
C ASP A 256 -10.86 -17.19 33.76
N LEU A 257 -11.13 -16.17 34.58
CA LEU A 257 -12.21 -16.14 35.55
C LEU A 257 -13.47 -15.71 34.79
N ARG A 258 -13.89 -16.59 33.88
CA ARG A 258 -15.31 -16.73 33.59
C ARG A 258 -15.96 -17.01 34.94
N LEU A 259 -16.75 -16.05 35.42
CA LEU A 259 -17.58 -16.09 36.62
C LEU A 259 -17.03 -15.38 37.88
N GLN A 260 -16.79 -14.06 37.85
CA GLN A 260 -17.22 -13.24 39.00
C GLN A 260 -17.38 -11.74 38.70
N SER A 261 -18.65 -11.33 38.78
CA SER A 261 -19.19 -10.03 39.21
C SER A 261 -18.74 -8.71 38.54
N LEU A 262 -19.77 -8.01 38.06
CA LEU A 262 -19.84 -6.74 37.33
C LEU A 262 -19.29 -5.46 38.00
N TYR A 263 -18.45 -5.51 39.04
CA TYR A 263 -17.99 -4.27 39.72
C TYR A 263 -16.56 -4.28 40.25
N GLN A 264 -15.64 -5.06 39.65
CA GLN A 264 -14.24 -5.06 40.10
C GLN A 264 -13.29 -4.43 39.07
N THR A 265 -12.71 -3.30 39.48
CA THR A 265 -11.67 -2.55 38.76
C THR A 265 -10.58 -3.50 38.25
N ARG A 266 -10.48 -3.63 36.92
CA ARG A 266 -9.51 -4.45 36.21
C ARG A 266 -8.09 -4.03 36.61
N ARG A 267 -7.45 -4.81 37.49
CA ARG A 267 -6.11 -4.56 38.04
C ARG A 267 -5.16 -5.60 37.47
N ILE A 268 -4.20 -5.16 36.65
CA ILE A 268 -3.22 -6.03 35.99
C ILE A 268 -1.88 -5.93 36.72
N VAL A 269 -1.39 -7.06 37.24
CA VAL A 269 -0.03 -7.20 37.75
C VAL A 269 0.87 -7.58 36.57
N VAL A 270 1.70 -6.64 36.12
CA VAL A 270 2.68 -6.86 35.04
C VAL A 270 3.95 -7.43 35.66
N TYR A 271 4.28 -8.69 35.37
CA TYR A 271 5.53 -9.32 35.80
C TYR A 271 6.74 -8.73 35.05
N ASN A 272 7.94 -8.80 35.63
CA ASN A 272 9.17 -8.20 35.07
C ASN A 272 9.49 -8.62 33.62
N SER A 273 9.16 -9.86 33.21
CA SER A 273 9.35 -10.32 31.82
C SER A 273 8.41 -9.63 30.82
N THR A 274 7.14 -9.42 31.19
CA THR A 274 6.15 -8.70 30.36
C THR A 274 6.46 -7.21 30.26
N PHE A 275 7.14 -6.64 31.25
CA PHE A 275 7.59 -5.25 31.24
C PHE A 275 8.73 -5.03 30.23
N HIS A 276 9.71 -5.93 30.18
CA HIS A 276 10.79 -5.86 29.18
C HIS A 276 10.23 -6.00 27.75
N GLN A 277 9.23 -6.86 27.54
CA GLN A 277 8.56 -6.98 26.25
C GLN A 277 7.85 -5.68 25.86
N LEU A 278 7.12 -5.05 26.78
CA LEU A 278 6.46 -3.77 26.53
C LEU A 278 7.45 -2.66 26.12
N LEU A 279 8.61 -2.60 26.77
CA LEU A 279 9.68 -1.66 26.40
C LEU A 279 10.20 -1.90 24.99
N GLN A 280 10.43 -3.16 24.62
CA GLN A 280 10.82 -3.51 23.25
C GLN A 280 9.76 -3.11 22.21
N LEU A 281 8.47 -3.34 22.50
CA LEU A 281 7.39 -2.93 21.58
C LEU A 281 7.30 -1.41 21.44
N ARG A 282 7.56 -0.65 22.50
CA ARG A 282 7.67 0.81 22.44
C ARG A 282 8.81 1.23 21.52
N ASP A 283 9.98 0.62 21.67
CA ASP A 283 11.15 0.96 20.87
C ASP A 283 10.92 0.61 19.38
N VAL A 284 10.31 -0.55 19.10
CA VAL A 284 9.86 -0.92 17.74
C VAL A 284 8.85 0.09 17.18
N HIS A 285 7.87 0.53 17.97
CA HIS A 285 6.91 1.56 17.56
C HIS A 285 7.62 2.89 17.24
N CYS A 286 8.60 3.30 18.05
CA CYS A 286 9.38 4.51 17.80
C CYS A 286 10.17 4.41 16.48
N HIS A 287 10.77 3.25 16.20
CA HIS A 287 11.44 3.03 14.92
C HIS A 287 10.48 3.01 13.72
N LEU A 288 9.28 2.43 13.87
CA LEU A 288 8.25 2.50 12.81
C LEU A 288 7.78 3.93 12.57
N CYS A 289 7.68 4.74 13.63
CA CYS A 289 7.40 6.16 13.56
C CYS A 289 8.46 6.91 12.73
N GLU A 290 9.74 6.72 13.05
CA GLU A 290 10.86 7.31 12.30
C GLU A 290 10.90 6.84 10.84
N ILE A 291 10.65 5.55 10.58
CA ILE A 291 10.58 5.01 9.20
C ILE A 291 9.42 5.63 8.43
N SER A 292 8.28 5.85 9.07
CA SER A 292 7.11 6.50 8.45
C SER A 292 7.43 7.92 8.00
N GLU A 293 8.17 8.66 8.83
CA GLU A 293 8.65 10.00 8.50
C GLU A 293 9.70 9.98 7.39
N ASP A 294 10.69 9.09 7.46
CA ASP A 294 11.68 8.87 6.40
C ASP A 294 10.99 8.56 5.05
N VAL A 295 9.95 7.73 5.07
CA VAL A 295 9.15 7.37 3.89
C VAL A 295 8.36 8.56 3.36
N SER A 296 7.67 9.31 4.23
CA SER A 296 6.95 10.51 3.80
C SER A 296 7.91 11.54 3.19
N SER A 297 9.10 11.70 3.77
CA SER A 297 10.13 12.60 3.25
C SER A 297 10.65 12.13 1.89
N PHE A 298 10.89 10.83 1.70
CA PHE A 298 11.38 10.28 0.45
C PHE A 298 10.42 10.52 -0.74
N TYR A 299 9.12 10.28 -0.55
CA TYR A 299 8.11 10.45 -1.60
C TYR A 299 7.59 11.89 -1.74
N SER A 300 7.99 12.79 -0.84
CA SER A 300 7.45 14.15 -0.74
C SER A 300 7.46 14.91 -2.08
N LEU A 301 8.62 15.02 -2.72
CA LEU A 301 8.79 15.77 -3.98
C LEU A 301 8.15 15.06 -5.19
N PRO A 302 8.40 13.76 -5.46
CA PRO A 302 7.76 13.05 -6.57
C PRO A 302 6.23 13.10 -6.53
N VAL A 303 5.62 12.97 -5.34
CA VAL A 303 4.16 12.98 -5.20
C VAL A 303 3.57 14.34 -5.50
N VAL A 304 4.23 15.46 -5.14
CA VAL A 304 3.74 16.80 -5.50
C VAL A 304 3.58 16.93 -7.01
N TYR A 305 4.62 16.61 -7.77
CA TYR A 305 4.58 16.70 -9.24
C TYR A 305 3.62 15.69 -9.85
N GLY A 306 3.57 14.47 -9.32
CA GLY A 306 2.62 13.45 -9.76
C GLY A 306 1.16 13.86 -9.57
N ILE A 307 0.82 14.45 -8.42
CA ILE A 307 -0.52 14.94 -8.12
C ILE A 307 -0.89 16.15 -8.99
N VAL A 308 0.03 17.09 -9.21
CA VAL A 308 -0.23 18.25 -10.09
C VAL A 308 -0.51 17.80 -11.52
N TYR A 309 0.26 16.84 -12.03
CA TYR A 309 0.03 16.24 -13.34
C TYR A 309 -1.35 15.56 -13.40
N PHE A 310 -1.65 14.64 -12.47
CA PHE A 310 -2.94 13.95 -12.42
C PHE A 310 -4.13 14.89 -12.23
N PHE A 311 -3.97 15.97 -11.47
CA PHE A 311 -5.00 16.99 -11.32
C PHE A 311 -5.38 17.61 -12.67
N LEU A 312 -4.39 17.98 -13.48
CA LEU A 312 -4.64 18.53 -14.80
C LEU A 312 -5.22 17.46 -15.76
N THR A 313 -4.71 16.23 -15.73
CA THR A 313 -5.25 15.11 -16.52
C THR A 313 -6.72 14.82 -16.18
N LEU A 314 -7.11 14.88 -14.90
CA LEU A 314 -8.51 14.67 -14.49
C LEU A 314 -9.45 15.78 -14.96
N ILE A 315 -9.02 17.04 -14.89
CA ILE A 315 -9.79 18.17 -15.41
C ILE A 315 -10.03 17.99 -16.90
N CYS A 316 -8.99 17.65 -17.65
CA CYS A 316 -9.11 17.59 -19.09
C CYS A 316 -9.84 16.33 -19.57
N GLY A 317 -9.56 15.17 -18.97
CA GLY A 317 -10.32 13.95 -19.22
C GLY A 317 -11.80 14.13 -18.88
N GLY A 318 -12.13 14.81 -17.78
CA GLY A 318 -13.51 15.13 -17.43
C GLY A 318 -14.18 16.08 -18.43
N TYR A 319 -13.45 17.08 -18.95
CA TYR A 319 -13.96 17.97 -19.98
C TYR A 319 -14.24 17.22 -21.28
N ASN A 320 -13.32 16.34 -21.70
CA ASN A 320 -13.45 15.52 -22.90
C ASN A 320 -14.67 14.58 -22.82
N ILE A 321 -15.06 14.11 -21.64
CA ILE A 321 -16.30 13.31 -21.45
C ILE A 321 -17.55 14.20 -21.46
N LEU A 322 -17.50 15.34 -20.77
CA LEU A 322 -18.66 16.20 -20.58
C LEU A 322 -19.04 16.97 -21.85
N PHE A 323 -18.07 17.36 -22.67
CA PHE A 323 -18.32 18.18 -23.86
C PHE A 323 -19.20 17.45 -24.90
N PRO A 324 -18.88 16.22 -25.37
CA PRO A 324 -19.71 15.47 -26.32
C PRO A 324 -21.11 15.15 -25.78
N LEU A 325 -21.23 14.93 -24.46
CA LEU A 325 -22.52 14.69 -23.81
C LEU A 325 -23.47 15.88 -23.96
N LEU A 326 -22.93 17.09 -24.09
CA LEU A 326 -23.70 18.33 -24.19
C LEU A 326 -24.00 18.75 -25.63
N THR A 327 -23.29 18.21 -26.63
CA THR A 327 -23.34 18.69 -28.02
C THR A 327 -24.02 17.74 -29.03
N GLU A 328 -24.87 16.79 -28.59
CA GLU A 328 -25.58 15.79 -29.43
C GLU A 328 -24.70 14.88 -30.33
N ILE A 329 -23.37 15.08 -30.36
CA ILE A 329 -22.38 14.23 -31.03
C ILE A 329 -21.92 13.16 -30.01
N PHE A 330 -22.74 12.14 -29.81
CA PHE A 330 -22.47 11.09 -28.83
C PHE A 330 -21.84 9.85 -29.47
N ASP A 331 -20.53 9.67 -29.28
CA ASP A 331 -19.86 8.39 -29.56
C ASP A 331 -19.70 7.59 -28.26
N TYR A 332 -20.40 6.44 -28.19
CA TYR A 332 -20.37 5.54 -27.04
C TYR A 332 -18.96 5.03 -26.73
N VAL A 333 -18.13 4.81 -27.75
CA VAL A 333 -16.77 4.27 -27.57
C VAL A 333 -15.89 5.31 -26.91
N TYR A 334 -15.92 6.56 -27.40
CA TYR A 334 -15.17 7.69 -26.82
C TYR A 334 -15.60 8.00 -25.38
N PHE A 335 -16.89 7.89 -25.09
CA PHE A 335 -17.40 8.08 -23.74
C PHE A 335 -16.91 7.00 -22.76
N ILE A 336 -16.94 5.73 -23.18
CA ILE A 336 -16.44 4.61 -22.37
C ILE A 336 -14.94 4.74 -22.14
N ASP A 337 -14.19 5.08 -23.19
CA ASP A 337 -12.75 5.33 -23.12
C ASP A 337 -12.40 6.36 -22.03
N GLY A 338 -13.01 7.55 -22.10
CA GLY A 338 -12.77 8.59 -21.12
C GLY A 338 -13.11 8.16 -19.68
N ILE A 339 -14.19 7.38 -19.48
CA ILE A 339 -14.53 6.86 -18.15
C ILE A 339 -13.44 5.90 -17.65
N VAL A 340 -12.99 4.99 -18.49
CA VAL A 340 -11.93 4.02 -18.14
C VAL A 340 -10.63 4.77 -17.82
N TRP A 341 -10.28 5.78 -18.61
CA TRP A 341 -9.13 6.67 -18.38
C TRP A 341 -9.21 7.38 -17.02
N ILE A 342 -10.34 8.00 -16.70
CA ILE A 342 -10.53 8.65 -15.39
C ILE A 342 -10.40 7.65 -14.24
N ILE A 343 -10.97 6.45 -14.39
CA ILE A 343 -10.84 5.39 -13.37
C ILE A 343 -9.37 5.01 -13.18
N PHE A 344 -8.62 4.86 -14.27
CA PHE A 344 -7.19 4.54 -14.25
C PHE A 344 -6.37 5.61 -13.50
N VAL A 345 -6.67 6.89 -13.69
CA VAL A 345 -5.99 8.01 -13.01
C VAL A 345 -6.41 8.13 -11.54
N ILE A 346 -7.69 7.97 -11.21
CA ILE A 346 -8.21 8.08 -9.83
C ILE A 346 -7.76 6.91 -8.95
N TYR A 347 -7.71 5.70 -9.50
CA TYR A 347 -7.41 4.47 -8.77
C TYR A 347 -6.15 4.54 -7.87
N PRO A 348 -4.96 4.91 -8.38
CA PRO A 348 -3.75 4.98 -7.57
C PRO A 348 -3.80 6.09 -6.50
N ILE A 349 -4.46 7.22 -6.77
CA ILE A 349 -4.63 8.31 -5.79
C ILE A 349 -5.49 7.81 -4.63
N PHE A 350 -6.65 7.22 -4.95
CA PHE A 350 -7.57 6.67 -3.96
C PHE A 350 -6.89 5.60 -3.09
N LEU A 351 -6.15 4.68 -3.72
CA LEU A 351 -5.44 3.64 -3.00
C LEU A 351 -4.40 4.25 -2.05
N LEU A 352 -3.61 5.22 -2.51
CA LEU A 352 -2.63 5.88 -1.66
C LEU A 352 -3.27 6.58 -0.45
N THR A 353 -4.31 7.38 -0.66
CA THR A 353 -4.96 8.13 0.41
C THR A 353 -5.69 7.22 1.40
N ASP A 354 -6.30 6.13 0.93
CA ASP A 354 -6.92 5.13 1.82
C ASP A 354 -5.86 4.45 2.69
N ARG A 355 -4.73 4.02 2.10
CA ARG A 355 -3.64 3.39 2.87
C ARG A 355 -3.03 4.35 3.89
N ILE A 356 -2.81 5.61 3.51
CA ILE A 356 -2.31 6.65 4.43
C ILE A 356 -3.31 6.92 5.56
N THR A 357 -4.60 6.99 5.26
CA THR A 357 -5.63 7.16 6.29
C THR A 357 -5.66 5.98 7.26
N ARG A 358 -5.52 4.75 6.75
CA ARG A 358 -5.50 3.53 7.57
C ARG A 358 -4.28 3.46 8.49
N ILE A 359 -3.08 3.80 8.02
CA ILE A 359 -1.89 3.83 8.88
C ILE A 359 -2.05 4.87 9.99
N LEU A 360 -2.57 6.06 9.68
CA LEU A 360 -2.83 7.10 10.68
C LEU A 360 -3.85 6.65 11.74
N ILE A 361 -4.89 5.91 11.33
CA ILE A 361 -5.85 5.30 12.26
C ILE A 361 -5.16 4.25 13.15
N GLU A 362 -4.33 3.39 12.57
CA GLU A 362 -3.65 2.31 13.31
C GLU A 362 -2.60 2.87 14.30
N MET A 363 -1.93 3.97 13.96
CA MET A 363 -1.03 4.69 14.86
C MET A 363 -1.79 5.35 16.02
N LYS A 364 -2.93 6.01 15.75
CA LYS A 364 -3.80 6.58 16.79
C LYS A 364 -4.32 5.51 17.76
N LYS A 365 -4.63 4.33 17.23
CA LYS A 365 -5.10 3.18 18.01
C LYS A 365 -4.05 2.69 19.01
N THR A 366 -2.75 2.81 18.72
CA THR A 366 -1.69 2.52 19.69
C THR A 366 -1.85 3.35 20.96
N GLY A 367 -2.13 4.64 20.83
CA GLY A 367 -2.41 5.54 21.95
C GLY A 367 -3.54 5.06 22.85
N ASN A 368 -4.65 4.63 22.25
CA ASN A 368 -5.81 4.10 22.99
C ASN A 368 -5.44 2.82 23.77
N ILE A 369 -4.71 1.90 23.14
CA ILE A 369 -4.27 0.64 23.78
C ILE A 369 -3.35 0.93 24.97
N VAL A 370 -2.40 1.85 24.82
CA VAL A 370 -1.46 2.24 25.89
C VAL A 370 -2.18 2.96 27.02
N HIS A 371 -3.16 3.81 26.70
CA HIS A 371 -3.97 4.50 27.71
C HIS A 371 -4.81 3.51 28.54
N ASP A 372 -5.43 2.52 27.91
CA ASP A 372 -6.16 1.47 28.61
C ASP A 372 -5.24 0.61 29.49
N LEU A 373 -4.01 0.34 29.02
CA LEU A 373 -3.00 -0.35 29.81
C LEU A 373 -2.55 0.47 31.03
N LEU A 374 -2.39 1.79 30.86
CA LEU A 374 -2.05 2.71 31.95
C LEU A 374 -3.12 2.72 33.06
N LYS A 375 -4.41 2.62 32.72
CA LYS A 375 -5.50 2.49 33.71
C LYS A 375 -5.40 1.22 34.54
N CYS A 376 -4.97 0.12 33.91
CA CYS A 376 -4.92 -1.19 34.56
C CYS A 376 -3.61 -1.45 35.32
N ALA A 377 -2.57 -0.64 35.09
CA ALA A 377 -1.23 -0.85 35.66
C ALA A 377 -1.17 -0.53 37.16
N ILE A 378 -0.74 -1.52 37.96
CA ILE A 378 -0.57 -1.40 39.42
C ILE A 378 0.87 -1.02 39.79
N GLY A 379 1.87 -1.57 39.10
CA GLY A 379 3.29 -1.37 39.40
C GLY A 379 3.73 0.07 39.20
N LYS A 380 4.41 0.67 40.20
CA LYS A 380 4.87 2.08 40.16
C LYS A 380 5.79 2.33 38.95
N GLU A 381 6.74 1.42 38.70
CA GLU A 381 7.69 1.49 37.59
C GLU A 381 7.02 1.29 36.22
N THR A 382 6.12 0.31 36.12
CA THR A 382 5.31 0.08 34.91
C THR A 382 4.45 1.30 34.58
N LYS A 383 3.83 1.91 35.59
CA LYS A 383 3.01 3.11 35.44
C LYS A 383 3.83 4.32 35.01
N THR A 384 5.07 4.47 35.50
CA THR A 384 5.96 5.54 35.04
C THR A 384 6.38 5.38 33.59
N GLU A 385 6.76 4.17 33.15
CA GLU A 385 7.13 3.94 31.74
C GLU A 385 5.92 4.04 30.80
N LEU A 386 4.74 3.54 31.20
CA LEU A 386 3.51 3.72 30.42
C LEU A 386 3.12 5.18 30.29
N LYS A 387 3.33 6.00 31.33
CA LYS A 387 3.16 7.45 31.23
C LYS A 387 4.14 8.07 30.24
N LYS A 388 5.42 7.68 30.27
CA LYS A 388 6.41 8.14 29.29
C LYS A 388 6.01 7.74 27.86
N PHE A 389 5.59 6.49 27.66
CA PHE A 389 5.14 6.03 26.35
C PHE A 389 3.89 6.76 25.88
N SER A 390 2.89 6.93 26.75
CA SER A 390 1.69 7.72 26.42
C SER A 390 2.03 9.17 26.09
N LEU A 391 3.00 9.78 26.77
CA LEU A 391 3.45 11.13 26.49
C LEU A 391 4.17 11.19 25.12
N GLN A 392 5.04 10.22 24.83
CA GLN A 392 5.70 10.10 23.53
C GLN A 392 4.69 9.98 22.39
N LEU A 393 3.68 9.11 22.54
CA LEU A 393 2.61 8.95 21.54
C LEU A 393 1.80 10.24 21.32
N LEU A 394 1.62 11.05 22.36
CA LEU A 394 0.90 12.32 22.27
C LEU A 394 1.75 13.41 21.57
N GLN A 395 3.07 13.34 21.72
CA GLN A 395 4.02 14.29 21.13
C GLN A 395 4.40 13.93 19.67
N LEU A 396 4.45 12.63 19.33
CA LEU A 396 4.73 12.13 17.99
C LEU A 396 3.49 12.25 17.08
N LYS A 397 3.26 13.45 16.54
CA LYS A 397 2.23 13.69 15.51
C LYS A 397 2.80 13.46 14.12
N ILE A 398 2.89 12.19 13.71
CA ILE A 398 3.32 11.87 12.35
C ILE A 398 2.20 12.20 11.38
N GLN A 399 2.58 12.93 10.33
CA GLN A 399 1.70 13.29 9.23
C GLN A 399 2.41 12.93 7.93
N PHE A 400 1.70 12.22 7.06
CA PHE A 400 2.16 11.97 5.71
C PHE A 400 1.82 13.21 4.87
N THR A 401 2.85 13.97 4.50
CA THR A 401 2.71 15.24 3.77
C THR A 401 3.54 15.23 2.50
N ALA A 402 3.06 15.98 1.50
CA ALA A 402 3.76 16.24 0.26
C ALA A 402 4.56 17.55 0.41
N ASN A 403 5.80 17.45 0.90
CA ASN A 403 6.72 18.58 1.12
C ASN A 403 6.13 19.73 1.97
N GLY A 404 5.24 19.39 2.91
CA GLY A 404 4.53 20.37 3.75
C GLY A 404 3.39 21.15 3.04
N TYR A 405 3.13 20.93 1.75
CA TYR A 405 2.04 21.62 1.04
C TYR A 405 0.65 21.10 1.42
N PHE A 406 0.49 19.76 1.46
CA PHE A 406 -0.78 19.11 1.80
C PHE A 406 -0.57 17.75 2.46
N THR A 407 -1.55 17.34 3.27
CA THR A 407 -1.64 15.99 3.84
C THR A 407 -2.19 15.02 2.81
N LEU A 408 -1.72 13.77 2.81
CA LEU A 408 -2.10 12.75 1.82
C LEU A 408 -3.20 11.80 2.30
N ASP A 409 -4.17 12.31 3.06
CA ASP A 409 -5.27 11.52 3.64
C ASP A 409 -6.55 11.55 2.77
N ASN A 410 -7.59 10.86 3.22
CA ASN A 410 -8.87 10.81 2.50
C ASN A 410 -9.54 12.19 2.39
N THR A 411 -9.20 13.15 3.27
CA THR A 411 -9.67 14.53 3.16
C THR A 411 -9.06 15.21 1.95
N PHE A 412 -7.77 14.97 1.67
CA PHE A 412 -7.15 15.42 0.42
C PHE A 412 -7.82 14.80 -0.81
N PHE A 413 -8.12 13.49 -0.82
CA PHE A 413 -8.82 12.86 -1.93
C PHE A 413 -10.19 13.52 -2.20
N TYR A 414 -10.98 13.73 -1.14
CA TYR A 414 -12.27 14.41 -1.25
C TYR A 414 -12.13 15.83 -1.81
N SER A 415 -11.15 16.59 -1.30
CA SER A 415 -10.87 17.95 -1.79
C SER A 415 -10.45 17.95 -3.26
N LEU A 416 -9.56 17.03 -3.67
CA LEU A 416 -9.08 16.92 -5.04
C LEU A 416 -10.24 16.69 -6.01
N ILE A 417 -11.10 15.71 -5.73
CA ILE A 417 -12.27 15.40 -6.57
C ILE A 417 -13.25 16.57 -6.59
N GLY A 418 -13.53 17.18 -5.44
CA GLY A 418 -14.41 18.36 -5.36
C GLY A 418 -13.89 19.54 -6.18
N THR A 419 -12.58 19.81 -6.13
CA THR A 419 -11.94 20.86 -6.92
C THR A 419 -11.98 20.54 -8.41
N VAL A 420 -11.66 19.31 -8.82
CA VAL A 420 -11.78 18.87 -10.24
C VAL A 420 -13.21 19.10 -10.75
N VAL A 421 -14.22 18.61 -10.03
CA VAL A 421 -15.64 18.80 -10.40
C VAL A 421 -16.00 20.27 -10.49
N THR A 422 -15.50 21.12 -9.58
CA THR A 422 -15.74 22.56 -9.62
C THR A 422 -15.17 23.19 -10.89
N TYR A 423 -13.93 22.87 -11.25
CA TYR A 423 -13.33 23.35 -12.51
C TYR A 423 -14.08 22.85 -13.74
N LEU A 424 -14.51 21.59 -13.75
CA LEU A 424 -15.33 21.04 -14.84
C LEU A 424 -16.64 21.82 -15.03
N VAL A 425 -17.35 22.12 -13.94
CA VAL A 425 -18.58 22.93 -13.98
C VAL A 425 -18.30 24.32 -14.56
N ILE A 426 -17.20 24.96 -14.13
CA ILE A 426 -16.80 26.27 -14.65
C ILE A 426 -16.53 26.20 -16.15
N PHE A 427 -15.75 25.21 -16.62
CA PHE A 427 -15.45 25.05 -18.05
C PHE A 427 -16.71 24.83 -18.89
N VAL A 428 -17.62 23.97 -18.42
CA VAL A 428 -18.90 23.73 -19.09
C VAL A 428 -19.74 25.01 -19.17
N GLN A 429 -19.79 25.80 -18.10
CA GLN A 429 -20.53 27.07 -18.09
C GLN A 429 -19.98 28.08 -19.09
N PHE A 430 -18.65 28.21 -19.19
CA PHE A 430 -18.02 29.09 -20.17
C PHE A 430 -18.32 28.64 -21.61
N GLN A 431 -18.28 27.33 -21.87
CA GLN A 431 -18.60 26.77 -23.20
C GLN A 431 -20.07 26.99 -23.58
N MET A 432 -20.99 26.81 -22.63
CA MET A 432 -22.41 27.08 -22.87
C MET A 432 -22.68 28.56 -23.15
N ALA A 433 -22.01 29.45 -22.42
CA ALA A 433 -22.12 30.89 -22.65
C ALA A 433 -21.59 31.30 -24.03
N SER A 434 -20.46 30.73 -24.48
CA SER A 434 -19.91 31.02 -25.81
C SER A 434 -20.82 30.49 -26.92
N LEU A 435 -21.36 29.27 -26.80
CA LEU A 435 -22.33 28.72 -27.75
C LEU A 435 -23.58 29.59 -27.87
N PHE A 436 -24.12 30.09 -26.74
CA PHE A 436 -25.30 30.97 -26.76
C PHE A 436 -25.00 32.31 -27.45
N SER A 437 -23.78 32.84 -27.28
CA SER A 437 -23.35 34.08 -27.92
C SER A 437 -23.20 33.94 -29.44
N SER A 438 -22.71 32.81 -29.94
CA SER A 438 -22.56 32.55 -31.38
C SER A 438 -23.92 32.36 -32.08
N PHE A 439 -24.88 31.69 -31.44
CA PHE A 439 -26.25 31.59 -31.96
C PHE A 439 -26.92 32.97 -32.09
N LYS A 440 -26.67 33.89 -31.14
CA LYS A 440 -27.23 35.24 -31.19
C LYS A 440 -26.62 36.11 -32.30
N GLN A 441 -25.36 35.86 -32.69
CA GLN A 441 -24.71 36.53 -33.82
C GLN A 441 -25.22 36.04 -35.18
N HIS A 442 -25.71 34.80 -35.29
CA HIS A 442 -26.25 34.28 -36.55
C HIS A 442 -27.71 34.69 -36.82
N CYS A 443 -28.44 35.15 -35.81
CA CYS A 443 -29.84 35.58 -35.93
C CYS A 443 -30.03 37.10 -36.10
N ASN A 444 -28.94 37.88 -36.13
CA ASN A 444 -28.91 39.31 -36.46
C ASN A 444 -28.24 39.50 -37.81
#